data_AF-A0A954LL55-F1
#
_entry.id   AF-A0A954LL55-F1
#
_cell.length_a   1.000
_cell.length_b   1.000
_cell.length_c   1.000
_cell.angle_alpha   90.00
_cell.angle_beta   90.00
_cell.angle_gamma   90.00
#
_symmetry.space_group_name_H-M   'P 1'
#
loop_
_entity.id
_entity.type
_entity.pdbx_description
1 polymer ?
#
loop_
_entity_poly.entity_id
_entity_poly.type
_entity_poly.pdbx_seq_one_letter_code
_entity_poly.pdbx_strand_id
1 'polypeptide(L)'
;MNLFPPLEDMIHHLDSDNLLFERQLPEDLLWDETTFEMVWALRPSERHRVKMVGRWVELPRDQQAYGATYKYTGSENKALPIPAVLKP
;
A
#
# COMPACT_ATOMS: atom_id res chain seq x y z
N MET A 1 -3.49 18.01 -21.28
CA MET A 1 -4.26 16.77 -21.50
C MET A 1 -4.65 16.29 -20.11
N ASN A 2 -5.91 16.53 -19.70
CA ASN A 2 -6.39 16.10 -18.37
C ASN A 2 -6.57 14.59 -18.41
N LEU A 3 -5.77 13.86 -17.64
CA LEU A 3 -5.78 12.39 -17.62
C LEU A 3 -6.91 11.80 -16.75
N PHE A 4 -7.76 12.65 -16.18
CA PHE A 4 -8.86 12.22 -15.33
C PHE A 4 -10.12 13.04 -15.66
N PRO A 5 -11.27 12.39 -15.92
CA PRO A 5 -12.54 13.10 -16.09
C PRO A 5 -12.90 13.89 -14.81
N PRO A 6 -13.70 14.97 -14.92
CA PRO A 6 -14.12 15.73 -13.75
C PRO A 6 -15.14 14.92 -12.96
N LEU A 7 -14.68 14.21 -11.93
CA LEU A 7 -15.51 13.73 -10.84
C LEU A 7 -15.49 14.84 -9.77
N GLU A 8 -16.64 15.19 -9.21
CA GLU A 8 -16.78 16.36 -8.32
C GLU A 8 -15.82 16.27 -7.12
N ASP A 9 -14.82 17.15 -7.10
CA ASP A 9 -13.85 17.24 -6.01
C ASP A 9 -14.47 17.95 -4.82
N MET A 10 -14.43 17.33 -3.65
CA MET A 10 -14.68 18.05 -2.40
C MET A 10 -13.37 18.74 -1.98
N ILE A 11 -13.41 20.07 -1.92
CA ILE A 11 -12.27 20.90 -1.53
C ILE A 11 -12.54 21.46 -0.14
N HIS A 12 -11.64 21.17 0.80
CA HIS A 12 -11.66 21.71 2.15
C HIS A 12 -10.57 22.78 2.29
N HIS A 13 -10.94 23.97 2.75
CA HIS A 13 -9.98 25.00 3.13
C HIS A 13 -9.46 24.71 4.53
N LEU A 14 -8.15 24.49 4.67
CA LEU A 14 -7.52 24.32 5.98
C LEU A 14 -7.13 25.69 6.56
N ASP A 15 -6.70 26.61 5.70
CA ASP A 15 -6.46 28.03 5.97
C ASP A 15 -6.49 28.82 4.64
N SER A 16 -5.90 30.02 4.60
CA SER A 16 -5.84 30.87 3.41
C SER A 16 -4.98 30.33 2.27
N ASP A 17 -3.98 29.49 2.59
CA ASP A 17 -2.95 29.05 1.65
C ASP A 17 -2.97 27.54 1.42
N ASN A 18 -3.73 26.78 2.24
CA ASN A 18 -3.76 25.33 2.22
C ASN A 18 -5.15 24.77 1.88
N LEU A 19 -5.17 23.85 0.91
CA LEU A 19 -6.35 23.13 0.46
C LEU A 19 -6.16 21.62 0.67
N LEU A 20 -7.21 20.94 1.12
CA LEU A 20 -7.31 19.49 1.15
C LEU A 20 -8.32 19.05 0.07
N PHE A 21 -7.89 18.12 -0.79
CA PHE A 21 -8.73 17.53 -1.83
C PHE A 21 -9.15 16.12 -1.41
N GLU A 22 -10.45 15.87 -1.41
CA GLU A 22 -11.03 14.57 -1.09
C GLU A 22 -11.69 13.97 -2.34
N ARG A 23 -11.42 12.67 -2.59
CA ARG A 23 -11.95 11.92 -3.73
C ARG A 23 -12.20 10.46 -3.33
N GLN A 24 -13.15 9.84 -4.02
CA GLN A 24 -13.34 8.38 -3.98
C GLN A 24 -12.44 7.69 -5.02
N LEU A 25 -12.05 6.46 -4.73
CA LEU A 25 -11.39 5.62 -5.72
C LEU A 25 -12.41 5.22 -6.81
N PRO A 26 -11.97 5.10 -8.08
CA PRO A 26 -12.75 4.44 -9.14
C PRO A 26 -13.31 3.09 -8.69
N GLU A 27 -14.53 2.75 -9.13
CA GLU A 27 -15.23 1.52 -8.72
C GLU A 27 -14.45 0.25 -9.08
N ASP A 28 -13.71 0.26 -10.19
CA ASP A 28 -12.86 -0.84 -10.66
C ASP A 28 -11.60 -1.03 -9.80
N LEU A 29 -11.26 -0.05 -8.95
CA LEU A 29 -10.19 -0.16 -7.95
C LEU A 29 -10.71 -0.55 -6.56
N LEU A 30 -12.03 -0.65 -6.37
CA LEU A 30 -12.61 -1.11 -5.12
C LEU A 30 -12.64 -2.64 -5.09
N TRP A 31 -12.08 -3.21 -4.02
CA TRP A 31 -12.14 -4.65 -3.81
C TRP A 31 -13.45 -5.05 -3.16
N ASP A 32 -14.05 -6.12 -3.68
CA ASP A 32 -15.10 -6.84 -2.99
C ASP A 32 -14.52 -7.75 -1.88
N GLU A 33 -15.41 -8.36 -1.10
CA GLU A 33 -15.03 -9.26 -0.01
C GLU A 33 -14.18 -10.45 -0.50
N THR A 34 -14.49 -10.99 -1.68
CA THR A 34 -13.76 -12.13 -2.24
C THR A 34 -12.33 -11.73 -2.60
N THR A 35 -12.15 -10.60 -3.27
CA THR A 35 -10.84 -10.05 -3.63
C THR A 35 -10.04 -9.71 -2.38
N PHE A 36 -10.70 -9.11 -1.37
CA PHE A 36 -10.08 -8.85 -0.08
C PHE A 36 -9.52 -10.13 0.55
N GLU A 37 -10.31 -11.20 0.67
CA GLU A 37 -9.85 -12.46 1.26
C GLU A 37 -8.71 -13.11 0.45
N MET A 38 -8.77 -13.05 -0.88
CA MET A 38 -7.69 -13.53 -1.75
C MET A 38 -6.38 -12.78 -1.51
N VAL A 39 -6.44 -11.45 -1.43
CA VAL A 39 -5.26 -10.62 -1.14
C VAL A 39 -4.79 -10.82 0.30
N TRP A 40 -5.71 -10.92 1.25
CA TRP A 40 -5.41 -11.15 2.66
C TRP A 40 -4.68 -12.48 2.86
N ALA A 41 -5.02 -13.52 2.10
CA ALA A 41 -4.32 -14.81 2.11
C ALA A 41 -2.87 -14.75 1.60
N LEU A 42 -2.46 -13.68 0.92
CA LEU A 42 -1.07 -13.48 0.50
C LEU A 42 -0.14 -13.04 1.65
N ARG A 43 -0.69 -12.74 2.83
CA ARG A 43 0.12 -12.37 4.00
C ARG A 43 1.14 -13.46 4.34
N PRO A 44 2.39 -13.10 4.65
CA PRO A 44 3.40 -14.07 5.04
C PRO A 44 3.00 -14.81 6.32
N SER A 45 3.36 -16.09 6.41
CA SER A 45 3.16 -16.90 7.63
C SER A 45 4.07 -16.47 8.79
N GLU A 46 5.17 -15.80 8.47
CA GLU A 46 6.16 -15.32 9.44
C GLU A 46 6.31 -13.80 9.36
N ARG A 47 6.45 -13.17 10.52
CA ARG A 47 6.67 -11.73 10.59
C ARG A 47 8.12 -11.39 10.27
N HIS A 48 8.29 -10.36 9.44
CA HIS A 48 9.60 -9.83 9.15
C HIS A 48 10.28 -9.27 10.42
N ARG A 49 11.59 -9.49 10.50
CA ARG A 49 12.43 -8.96 11.58
C ARG A 49 13.35 -7.88 11.05
N VAL A 50 13.50 -6.82 11.81
CA VAL A 50 14.40 -5.70 11.51
C VAL A 50 15.33 -5.44 12.67
N LYS A 51 16.47 -4.80 12.40
CA LYS A 51 17.42 -4.41 13.43
C LYS A 51 17.08 -3.01 13.93
N MET A 52 16.54 -2.92 15.15
CA MET A 52 16.26 -1.66 15.84
C MET A 52 17.25 -1.50 17.00
N VAL A 53 18.07 -0.44 16.96
CA VAL A 53 19.05 -0.12 18.02
C VAL A 53 19.89 -1.34 18.42
N GLY A 54 20.39 -2.07 17.41
CA GLY A 54 21.23 -3.26 17.59
C GLY A 54 20.49 -4.58 17.89
N ARG A 55 19.17 -4.54 18.18
CA ARG A 55 18.36 -5.72 18.50
C ARG A 55 17.48 -6.15 17.34
N TRP A 56 17.28 -7.45 17.17
CA TRP A 56 16.31 -7.97 16.21
C TRP A 56 14.91 -7.93 16.80
N VAL A 57 14.02 -7.18 16.17
CA VAL A 57 12.63 -6.98 16.59
C VAL A 57 11.70 -7.43 15.47
N GLU A 58 10.65 -8.17 15.82
CA GLU A 58 9.56 -8.51 14.89
C GLU A 58 8.71 -7.26 14.62
N LEU A 59 8.38 -7.04 13.36
CA LEU A 59 7.49 -5.95 12.99
C LEU A 59 6.07 -6.25 13.50
N PRO A 60 5.33 -5.26 14.02
CA PRO A 60 3.95 -5.44 14.49
C PRO A 60 2.94 -5.51 13.33
N ARG A 61 3.41 -5.86 12.13
CA ARG A 61 2.61 -5.93 10.90
C ARG A 61 3.14 -7.04 9.99
N ASP A 62 2.24 -7.57 9.18
CA ASP A 62 2.60 -8.40 8.05
C ASP A 62 3.04 -7.50 6.90
N GLN A 63 4.09 -7.91 6.20
CA GLN A 63 4.65 -7.14 5.10
C GLN A 63 5.26 -8.08 4.07
N GLN A 64 4.99 -7.85 2.79
CA GLN A 64 5.63 -8.55 1.68
C GLN A 64 5.85 -7.55 0.54
N ALA A 65 7.06 -7.53 -0.02
CA ALA A 65 7.36 -6.73 -1.20
C ALA A 65 6.99 -7.51 -2.47
N TYR A 66 6.50 -6.82 -3.50
CA TYR A 66 6.23 -7.37 -4.81
C TYR A 66 6.86 -6.48 -5.90
N GLY A 67 7.33 -7.08 -6.99
CA GLY A 67 7.90 -6.38 -8.14
C GLY A 67 9.35 -5.90 -7.97
N ALA A 68 9.67 -5.16 -6.90
CA ALA A 68 11.00 -4.58 -6.71
C ALA A 68 11.55 -4.77 -5.28
N THR A 69 12.73 -5.39 -5.19
CA THR A 69 13.48 -5.53 -3.93
C THR A 69 14.02 -4.17 -3.50
N TYR A 70 13.94 -3.87 -2.20
CA TYR A 70 14.48 -2.64 -1.63
C TYR A 70 15.23 -2.88 -0.32
N LYS A 71 16.09 -1.93 0.06
CA LYS A 71 16.88 -1.96 1.30
C LYS A 71 16.42 -0.89 2.27
N TYR A 72 16.22 -1.26 3.53
CA TYR A 72 15.79 -0.36 4.60
C TYR A 72 16.35 -0.80 5.95
N THR A 73 16.95 0.13 6.71
CA THR A 73 17.56 -0.07 8.05
C THR A 73 18.53 -1.26 8.16
N GLY A 74 19.30 -1.53 7.10
CA GLY A 74 20.21 -2.67 7.06
C GLY A 74 19.55 -4.03 6.82
N SER A 75 18.24 -4.05 6.55
CA SER A 75 17.49 -5.21 6.05
C SER A 75 17.22 -5.07 4.55
N GLU A 76 17.22 -6.18 3.84
CA GLU A 76 16.75 -6.27 2.45
C GLU A 76 15.37 -6.91 2.43
N ASN A 77 14.39 -6.19 1.87
CA ASN A 77 13.04 -6.70 1.64
C ASN A 77 12.98 -7.25 0.23
N LYS A 78 13.14 -8.57 0.10
CA LYS A 78 13.10 -9.25 -1.19
C LYS A 78 11.70 -9.25 -1.76
N ALA A 79 11.56 -8.77 -2.99
CA ALA A 79 10.30 -8.81 -3.69
C ALA A 79 9.99 -10.19 -4.27
N LEU A 80 8.73 -10.57 -4.18
CA LEU A 80 8.15 -11.68 -4.94
C LEU A 80 7.60 -11.16 -6.29
N PRO A 81 7.34 -12.05 -7.25
CA PRO A 81 6.59 -11.69 -8.45
C PRO A 81 5.21 -11.11 -8.09
N ILE A 82 4.72 -10.11 -8.84
CA ILE A 82 3.40 -9.51 -8.63
C ILE A 82 2.31 -10.56 -8.92
N PRO A 83 1.50 -10.97 -7.92
CA PRO A 83 0.39 -11.90 -8.10
C PRO A 83 -0.66 -11.34 -9.05
N ALA A 84 -1.37 -12.21 -9.77
CA ALA A 84 -2.39 -11.78 -10.73
C ALA A 84 -3.47 -10.89 -10.11
N VAL A 85 -3.88 -11.17 -8.87
CA VAL A 85 -4.89 -10.40 -8.12
C VAL A 85 -4.43 -8.97 -7.75
N LEU A 86 -3.12 -8.66 -7.85
CA LEU A 86 -2.57 -7.33 -7.59
C LEU A 86 -2.19 -6.58 -8.88
N LYS A 87 -2.46 -7.16 -10.05
CA LYS A 87 -2.26 -6.44 -11.32
C LYS A 87 -3.44 -5.48 -11.53
N PRO A 88 -3.20 -4.27 -12.07
CA PRO A 88 -4.26 -3.36 -12.49
C PRO A 88 -5.05 -3.91 -13.68
#